data_AF-A0A8S3ISF8-F1
#
_entry.id   AF-A0A8S3ISF8-F1
#
_cell.length_a   1.000
_cell.length_b   1.000
_cell.length_c   1.000
_cell.angle_alpha   90.00
_cell.angle_beta   90.00
_cell.angle_gamma   90.00
#
_symmetry.space_group_name_H-M   'P 1'
#
loop_
_entity.id
_entity.type
_entity.pdbx_description
1 polymer ?
#
loop_
_entity_poly.entity_id
_entity_poly.type
_entity_poly.pdbx_seq_one_letter_code
_entity_poly.pdbx_strand_id
1 'polypeptide(L)'
;MILSSTNNYLVALALVDTTYLILTLIINTLQNPCFTDTSISEIFLTICRPIADFSSNTSVWLTVTFTVERWVAITYPLQSRTWCTINLARRIICSVLLASLICTLPSAFEIKLVRIVERKNVSNTSIYTSYIKAKPTVLGSSSLYHQIYFNFVT
;
A
#
# COMPACT_ATOMS: atom_id res chain seq x y z
N MET A 1 -3.85 12.84 30.63
CA MET A 1 -3.75 12.25 29.28
C MET A 1 -4.10 13.34 28.28
N ILE A 2 -3.10 13.99 27.66
CA ILE A 2 -3.32 15.19 26.85
C ILE A 2 -3.73 14.74 25.44
N LEU A 3 -5.03 14.72 25.15
CA LEU A 3 -5.55 14.56 23.78
C LEU A 3 -5.36 15.89 23.02
N SER A 4 -4.13 16.20 22.63
CA SER A 4 -3.86 17.23 21.63
C SER A 4 -4.03 16.63 20.23
N SER A 5 -4.58 17.40 19.29
CA SER A 5 -4.75 17.03 17.87
C SER A 5 -3.46 16.44 17.27
N THR A 6 -2.32 17.08 17.56
CA THR A 6 -0.98 16.66 17.13
C THR A 6 -0.62 15.23 17.59
N ASN A 7 -1.03 14.83 18.79
CA ASN A 7 -0.76 13.48 19.31
C ASN A 7 -1.54 12.42 18.53
N ASN A 8 -2.78 12.74 18.10
CA ASN A 8 -3.58 11.83 17.29
C ASN A 8 -2.96 11.61 15.91
N TYR A 9 -2.38 12.65 15.30
CA TYR A 9 -1.62 12.52 14.06
C TYR A 9 -0.37 11.66 14.22
N LEU A 10 0.39 11.87 15.29
CA LEU A 10 1.62 11.09 15.55
C LEU A 10 1.32 9.61 15.77
N VAL A 11 0.24 9.28 16.50
CA VAL A 11 -0.21 7.90 16.68
C VAL A 11 -0.67 7.29 15.36
N ALA A 12 -1.45 8.02 14.56
CA ALA A 12 -1.88 7.54 13.24
C ALA A 12 -0.70 7.29 12.31
N LEU A 13 0.27 8.21 12.27
CA LEU A 13 1.49 8.08 11.48
C LEU A 13 2.31 6.86 11.90
N ALA A 14 2.57 6.72 13.21
CA ALA A 14 3.31 5.56 13.73
C ALA A 14 2.62 4.23 13.42
N LEU A 15 1.29 4.18 13.47
CA LEU A 15 0.52 2.99 13.14
C LEU A 15 0.63 2.64 11.65
N VAL A 16 0.56 3.62 10.76
CA VAL A 16 0.73 3.41 9.31
C VAL A 16 2.16 2.99 8.98
N ASP A 17 3.18 3.61 9.59
CA ASP A 17 4.59 3.25 9.36
C ASP A 17 4.92 1.85 9.88
N THR A 18 4.46 1.51 11.08
CA THR A 18 4.67 0.16 11.63
C THR A 18 3.96 -0.90 10.80
N THR A 19 2.74 -0.63 10.34
CA THR A 19 2.01 -1.52 9.42
C THR A 19 2.76 -1.71 8.10
N TYR A 20 3.30 -0.63 7.53
CA TYR A 20 4.11 -0.68 6.31
C TYR A 20 5.37 -1.54 6.48
N LEU A 21 6.11 -1.33 7.57
CA LEU A 21 7.33 -2.10 7.85
C LEU A 21 7.03 -3.58 8.06
N ILE A 22 5.96 -3.92 8.79
CA ILE A 22 5.54 -5.30 9.01
C ILE A 22 5.17 -5.96 7.67
N LEU A 23 4.36 -5.30 6.84
CA LEU A 23 3.97 -5.84 5.53
C LEU A 23 5.18 -6.04 4.61
N THR A 24 6.07 -5.06 4.56
CA THR A 24 7.29 -5.12 3.74
C THR A 24 8.22 -6.23 4.21
N LEU A 25 8.32 -6.44 5.53
CA LEU A 25 9.08 -7.55 6.09
C LEU A 25 8.47 -8.90 5.67
N ILE A 26 7.15 -9.06 5.77
CA ILE A 26 6.43 -10.28 5.33
C ILE A 26 6.63 -10.54 3.83
N ILE A 27 6.55 -9.50 3.00
CA ILE A 27 6.77 -9.63 1.55
C ILE A 27 8.20 -10.10 1.27
N ASN A 28 9.20 -9.49 1.90
CA ASN A 28 10.60 -9.87 1.71
C ASN A 28 10.89 -11.29 2.19
N THR A 29 10.28 -11.74 3.29
CA THR A 29 10.47 -13.11 3.78
C THR A 29 9.82 -14.14 2.85
N LEU A 30 8.62 -13.85 2.32
CA LEU A 30 7.92 -14.73 1.38
C LEU A 30 8.56 -14.82 0.00
N GLN A 31 9.25 -13.75 -0.43
CA GLN A 31 9.97 -13.72 -1.72
C GLN A 31 11.30 -14.48 -1.68
N ASN A 32 11.79 -14.88 -0.50
CA ASN A 32 13.01 -15.68 -0.40
C ASN A 32 12.80 -17.09 -1.00
N PRO A 33 13.74 -17.57 -1.84
CA PRO A 33 13.62 -18.84 -2.56
C PRO A 33 13.46 -20.06 -1.65
N CYS A 34 13.87 -19.99 -0.38
CA CYS A 34 13.65 -21.05 0.61
C CYS A 34 12.17 -21.30 0.95
N PHE A 35 11.27 -20.34 0.72
CA PHE A 35 9.85 -20.42 1.11
C PHE A 35 8.88 -20.28 -0.08
N THR A 36 9.42 -20.15 -1.30
CA THR A 36 8.66 -19.82 -2.52
C THR A 36 7.83 -20.98 -3.09
N ASP A 37 8.02 -22.22 -2.61
CA ASP A 37 7.38 -23.41 -3.21
C ASP A 37 5.88 -23.57 -2.90
N THR A 38 5.29 -22.72 -2.06
CA THR A 38 3.88 -22.89 -1.65
C THR A 38 2.95 -21.94 -2.42
N SER A 39 1.88 -22.47 -3.01
CA SER A 39 0.85 -21.63 -3.67
C SER A 39 0.18 -20.60 -2.74
N ILE A 40 0.33 -20.77 -1.43
CA ILE A 40 -0.16 -19.84 -0.40
C ILE A 40 0.69 -18.56 -0.37
N SER A 41 2.01 -18.65 -0.54
CA SER A 41 2.91 -17.48 -0.50
C SER A 41 2.59 -16.49 -1.62
N GLU A 42 2.27 -16.98 -2.82
CA GLU A 42 1.89 -16.17 -3.97
C GLU A 42 0.56 -15.42 -3.78
N ILE A 43 -0.42 -16.04 -3.12
CA ILE A 43 -1.70 -15.41 -2.77
C ILE A 43 -1.45 -14.30 -1.74
N PHE A 44 -0.69 -14.58 -0.70
CA PHE A 44 -0.34 -13.61 0.33
C PHE A 44 0.46 -12.44 -0.26
N LEU A 45 1.45 -12.70 -1.11
CA LEU A 45 2.23 -11.66 -1.79
C LEU A 45 1.34 -10.74 -2.65
N THR A 46 0.37 -11.31 -3.36
CA THR A 46 -0.57 -10.55 -4.19
C THR A 46 -1.49 -9.65 -3.37
N ILE A 47 -1.88 -10.07 -2.17
CA ILE A 47 -2.72 -9.26 -1.27
C ILE A 47 -1.89 -8.24 -0.48
N CYS A 48 -0.71 -8.62 0.02
CA CYS A 48 0.11 -7.78 0.87
C CYS A 48 0.76 -6.62 0.09
N ARG A 49 1.13 -6.80 -1.18
CA ARG A 49 1.72 -5.74 -2.02
C ARG A 49 0.87 -4.47 -2.10
N PRO A 50 -0.39 -4.51 -2.56
CA PRO A 50 -1.20 -3.30 -2.67
C PRO A 50 -1.45 -2.66 -1.29
N ILE A 51 -1.53 -3.46 -0.21
CA ILE A 51 -1.68 -2.92 1.15
C ILE A 51 -0.40 -2.19 1.59
N ALA A 52 0.78 -2.72 1.28
CA ALA A 52 2.05 -2.06 1.56
C ALA A 52 2.17 -0.74 0.79
N ASP A 53 1.81 -0.74 -0.49
CA ASP A 53 1.81 0.46 -1.34
C ASP A 53 0.81 1.52 -0.82
N PHE A 54 -0.37 1.09 -0.39
CA PHE A 54 -1.35 1.94 0.28
C PHE A 54 -0.80 2.57 1.56
N SER A 55 -0.14 1.77 2.40
CA SER A 55 0.41 2.21 3.67
C SER A 55 1.53 3.24 3.47
N SER A 56 2.41 3.01 2.49
CA SER A 56 3.49 3.95 2.13
C SER A 56 2.93 5.30 1.67
N ASN A 57 1.98 5.28 0.72
CA ASN A 57 1.32 6.50 0.23
C ASN A 57 0.60 7.25 1.35
N THR A 58 -0.11 6.52 2.22
CA THR A 58 -0.81 7.10 3.37
C THR A 58 0.15 7.80 4.33
N SER A 59 1.32 7.22 4.61
CA SER A 59 2.33 7.81 5.49
C SER A 59 2.85 9.15 4.96
N VAL A 60 3.12 9.24 3.66
CA VAL A 60 3.55 10.49 3.01
C VAL A 60 2.51 11.59 3.17
N TRP A 61 1.25 11.29 2.82
CA TRP A 61 0.16 12.26 2.93
C TRP A 61 -0.16 12.67 4.38
N LEU A 62 -0.05 11.73 5.33
CA LEU A 62 -0.18 12.03 6.76
C LEU A 62 0.94 12.96 7.24
N THR A 63 2.18 12.72 6.79
CA THR A 63 3.33 13.56 7.12
C THR A 63 3.15 14.97 6.57
N VAL A 64 2.72 15.13 5.31
CA VAL A 64 2.43 16.44 4.71
C VAL A 64 1.32 17.17 5.48
N THR A 65 0.25 16.46 5.84
CA THR A 65 -0.84 17.05 6.63
C THR A 65 -0.35 17.53 7.99
N PHE A 66 0.47 16.72 8.66
CA PHE A 66 1.05 17.02 9.96
C PHE A 66 1.99 18.24 9.92
N THR A 67 2.83 18.36 8.89
CA THR A 67 3.71 19.52 8.73
C THR A 67 2.91 20.78 8.44
N VAL A 68 1.85 20.71 7.63
CA VAL A 68 0.94 21.83 7.38
C VAL A 68 0.23 22.27 8.65
N GLU A 69 -0.29 21.34 9.47
CA GLU A 69 -0.91 21.69 10.77
C GLU A 69 0.07 22.48 11.65
N ARG A 70 1.31 21.98 11.79
CA ARG A 70 2.35 22.65 12.58
C ARG A 70 2.72 24.01 12.01
N TRP A 71 2.81 24.14 10.70
CA TRP A 71 3.10 25.40 10.03
C TRP A 71 2.00 26.45 10.30
N VAL A 72 0.72 26.05 10.20
CA VAL A 72 -0.41 26.92 10.52
C VAL A 72 -0.40 27.32 11.99
N ALA A 73 -0.14 26.38 12.90
CA ALA A 73 -0.10 26.64 14.34
C ALA A 73 0.99 27.66 14.74
N ILE A 74 2.14 27.63 14.06
CA ILE A 74 3.26 28.55 14.29
C ILE A 74 2.96 29.94 13.71
N THR A 75 2.44 29.98 12.49
CA THR A 75 2.29 31.25 11.72
C THR A 75 1.04 32.03 12.16
N TYR A 76 -0.01 31.33 12.60
CA TYR A 76 -1.29 31.92 12.98
C TYR A 76 -1.74 31.48 14.39
N PRO A 77 -1.05 31.92 15.46
CA PRO A 77 -1.31 31.45 16.82
C PRO A 77 -2.76 31.71 17.29
N LEU A 78 -3.36 32.84 16.90
CA LEU A 78 -4.75 33.20 17.25
C LEU A 78 -5.80 32.34 16.52
N GLN A 79 -5.51 31.92 15.28
CA GLN A 79 -6.41 31.07 14.49
C GLN A 79 -6.14 29.59 14.75
N SER A 80 -4.97 29.20 15.25
CA SER A 80 -4.66 27.80 15.56
C SER A 80 -5.71 27.16 16.48
N ARG A 81 -6.31 27.92 17.41
CA ARG A 81 -7.37 27.43 18.31
C ARG A 81 -8.65 27.00 17.60
N THR A 82 -8.99 27.60 16.46
CA THR A 82 -10.17 27.26 15.66
C THR A 82 -9.88 26.18 14.62
N TRP A 83 -8.68 26.17 14.06
CA TRP A 83 -8.27 25.22 13.01
C TRP A 83 -7.81 23.87 13.59
N CYS A 84 -7.21 23.87 14.78
CA CYS A 84 -6.72 22.68 15.47
C CYS A 84 -7.83 21.97 16.27
N THR A 85 -8.98 21.73 15.63
CA THR A 85 -10.07 20.94 16.24
C THR A 85 -9.87 19.46 15.95
N ILE A 86 -9.93 18.64 17.00
CA ILE A 86 -9.76 17.18 16.94
C ILE A 86 -10.72 16.52 15.93
N ASN A 87 -11.90 17.09 15.74
CA ASN A 87 -12.90 16.59 14.79
C ASN A 87 -12.50 16.83 13.33
N LEU A 88 -11.87 17.97 13.01
CA LEU A 88 -11.34 18.24 11.68
C LEU A 88 -10.13 17.35 11.41
N ALA A 89 -9.22 17.24 12.38
CA ALA A 89 -8.05 16.36 12.29
C ALA A 89 -8.44 14.91 11.94
N ARG A 90 -9.46 14.37 12.63
CA ARG A 90 -9.98 13.04 12.34
C ARG A 90 -10.59 12.94 10.93
N ARG A 91 -11.32 13.95 10.47
CA ARG A 91 -11.85 14.00 9.10
C ARG A 91 -10.74 14.02 8.06
N ILE A 92 -9.67 14.77 8.30
CA ILE A 92 -8.53 14.85 7.37
C ILE A 92 -7.81 13.49 7.30
N ILE A 93 -7.57 12.83 8.44
CA ILE A 93 -7.01 11.48 8.47
C ILE A 93 -7.89 10.52 7.66
N CYS A 94 -9.21 10.55 7.84
CA CYS A 94 -10.13 9.74 7.05
C CYS A 94 -10.09 10.08 5.55
N SER A 95 -10.00 11.36 5.18
CA SER A 95 -9.90 11.75 3.76
C SER A 95 -8.58 11.33 3.15
N VAL A 96 -7.48 11.39 3.90
CA VAL A 96 -6.16 10.91 3.44
C VAL A 96 -6.22 9.40 3.19
N LEU A 97 -6.81 8.63 4.12
CA LEU A 97 -7.03 7.20 3.94
C LEU A 97 -7.90 6.89 2.71
N LEU A 98 -8.95 7.68 2.45
CA LEU A 98 -9.77 7.51 1.25
C LEU A 98 -9.01 7.85 -0.02
N ALA A 99 -8.25 8.96 -0.02
CA ALA A 99 -7.45 9.39 -1.16
C ALA A 99 -6.37 8.36 -1.50
N SER A 100 -5.64 7.84 -0.50
CA SER A 100 -4.65 6.79 -0.73
C SER A 100 -5.28 5.49 -1.21
N LEU A 101 -6.53 5.19 -0.81
CA LEU A 101 -7.25 4.01 -1.27
C LEU A 101 -7.59 4.15 -2.74
N ILE A 102 -8.06 5.33 -3.17
CA ILE A 102 -8.34 5.64 -4.57
C ILE A 102 -7.07 5.54 -5.42
N CYS A 103 -5.93 6.05 -4.94
CA CYS A 103 -4.66 5.95 -5.65
C CYS A 103 -4.13 4.50 -5.73
N THR A 104 -4.44 3.65 -4.74
CA THR A 104 -3.97 2.26 -4.70
C THR A 104 -4.88 1.30 -5.48
N LEU A 105 -6.18 1.61 -5.60
CA LEU A 105 -7.14 0.82 -6.39
C LEU A 105 -6.60 0.38 -7.77
N PRO A 106 -6.04 1.26 -8.61
CA PRO A 106 -5.51 0.85 -9.91
C PRO A 106 -4.40 -0.21 -9.81
N SER A 107 -3.52 -0.16 -8.79
CA SER A 107 -2.48 -1.17 -8.56
C SER A 107 -3.06 -2.51 -8.12
N ALA A 108 -4.12 -2.50 -7.32
CA ALA A 108 -4.81 -3.73 -6.90
C ALA A 108 -5.45 -4.48 -8.08
N PHE A 109 -5.87 -3.77 -9.13
CA PHE A 109 -6.42 -4.38 -10.35
C PHE A 109 -5.38 -4.83 -11.37
N GLU A 110 -4.11 -4.50 -11.16
CA GLU A 110 -3.04 -4.82 -12.11
C GLU A 110 -2.69 -6.31 -12.09
N ILE A 111 -2.72 -6.94 -10.91
CA ILE A 111 -2.27 -8.31 -10.70
C ILE A 111 -3.45 -9.28 -10.67
N LYS A 112 -3.41 -10.31 -11.52
CA LYS A 112 -4.34 -11.45 -11.45
C LYS A 112 -3.59 -12.73 -11.12
N LEU A 113 -4.13 -13.50 -10.17
CA LEU A 113 -3.67 -14.85 -9.88
C LEU A 113 -4.14 -15.77 -11.01
N VAL A 114 -3.21 -16.25 -11.83
CA VAL A 114 -3.49 -17.19 -12.92
C VAL A 114 -2.88 -18.53 -12.56
N ARG A 115 -3.68 -19.60 -12.59
CA ARG A 115 -3.17 -20.96 -12.45
C ARG A 115 -2.50 -21.36 -13.77
N ILE A 116 -1.18 -21.53 -13.75
CA ILE A 116 -0.42 -22.00 -14.90
C ILE A 116 -0.24 -23.50 -14.74
N VAL A 117 -0.62 -24.26 -15.76
CA VAL A 117 -0.32 -25.67 -15.88
C VAL A 117 0.90 -25.80 -16.78
N GLU A 118 2.06 -26.06 -16.17
CA GLU A 118 3.30 -26.26 -16.90
C GLU A 118 3.47 -27.74 -17.23
N ARG A 119 3.70 -28.06 -18.50
CA ARG A 119 4.02 -29.41 -18.97
C ARG A 119 5.53 -29.59 -18.92
N LYS A 120 6.02 -30.40 -17.98
CA LYS A 120 7.42 -30.85 -17.96
C LYS A 120 7.51 -32.20 -18.66
N ASN A 121 8.31 -32.28 -19.72
CA ASN A 121 8.63 -33.54 -20.38
C ASN A 121 9.86 -34.13 -19.68
N VAL A 122 9.67 -35.17 -18.88
CA VAL A 122 10.75 -35.88 -18.19
C VAL A 122 10.73 -37.32 -18.67
N SER A 123 11.81 -37.73 -19.36
CA SER A 123 12.10 -39.13 -19.74
C SER A 123 10.90 -39.96 -20.24
N ASN A 124 10.34 -39.57 -21.40
CA ASN A 124 9.18 -40.18 -22.08
C ASN A 124 7.81 -40.02 -21.40
N THR A 125 7.73 -39.34 -20.25
CA THR A 125 6.48 -39.01 -19.56
C THR A 125 6.27 -37.50 -19.49
N SER A 126 5.08 -37.04 -19.88
CA SER A 126 4.67 -35.64 -19.68
C SER A 126 4.01 -35.49 -18.32
N ILE A 127 4.67 -34.78 -17.39
CA ILE A 127 4.13 -34.46 -16.07
C ILE A 127 3.50 -33.06 -16.14
N TYR A 128 2.27 -32.94 -15.66
CA TYR A 128 1.57 -31.65 -15.55
C TYR A 128 1.73 -31.12 -14.13
N THR A 129 2.44 -30.02 -13.96
CA THR A 129 2.55 -29.31 -12.68
C THR A 129 1.69 -28.05 -12.72
N SER A 130 0.68 -27.96 -11.85
CA SER A 130 -0.13 -26.76 -11.69
C SER A 130 0.39 -25.90 -10.54
N TYR A 131 0.80 -24.67 -10.82
CA TYR A 131 1.11 -23.66 -9.80
C TYR A 131 0.35 -22.37 -10.08
N ILE A 132 0.08 -21.62 -9.02
CA ILE A 132 -0.57 -20.32 -9.12
C ILE A 132 0.56 -19.32 -9.36
N LYS A 133 0.46 -18.50 -10.42
CA LYS A 133 1.39 -17.40 -10.69
C LYS A 133 0.66 -16.07 -10.80
N ALA A 134 1.17 -15.04 -10.14
CA ALA A 134 0.74 -13.67 -10.39
C ALA A 134 1.10 -13.26 -11.84
N LYS A 135 0.10 -13.00 -12.69
CA LYS A 135 0.25 -12.47 -14.05
C LYS A 135 -0.40 -11.09 -14.18
N PRO A 136 0.21 -10.17 -14.94
CA PRO A 136 -0.38 -8.87 -15.20
C PRO A 136 -1.67 -9.01 -16.01
N THR A 137 -2.69 -8.23 -15.63
CA THR A 137 -3.98 -8.17 -16.31
C THR A 137 -3.87 -7.37 -17.61
N VAL A 138 -4.85 -7.50 -18.52
CA VAL A 138 -4.95 -6.71 -19.77
C VAL A 138 -4.72 -5.21 -19.54
N LEU A 139 -5.19 -4.69 -18.39
CA LEU A 139 -4.98 -3.30 -17.98
C LEU A 139 -3.49 -2.98 -17.70
N GLY A 140 -2.79 -3.84 -16.95
CA GLY A 140 -1.36 -3.71 -16.67
C GLY A 140 -0.45 -3.89 -17.90
N SER A 141 -0.94 -4.57 -18.94
CA SER A 141 -0.22 -4.71 -20.22
C SER A 141 -0.31 -3.48 -21.12
N SER A 142 -1.18 -2.51 -20.82
CA SER A 142 -1.37 -1.35 -21.66
C SER A 142 -0.27 -0.31 -21.42
N SER A 143 0.40 0.16 -22.48
CA SER A 143 1.49 1.14 -22.36
C SER A 143 1.01 2.50 -21.84
N LEU A 144 -0.25 2.83 -22.12
CA LEU A 144 -0.92 4.06 -21.68
C LEU A 144 -1.11 4.06 -20.15
N TYR A 145 -1.45 2.91 -19.56
CA TYR A 145 -1.53 2.75 -18.11
C TYR A 145 -0.17 2.94 -17.44
N HIS A 146 0.88 2.30 -17.96
CA HIS A 146 2.23 2.48 -17.44
C HIS A 146 2.69 3.95 -17.50
N GLN A 147 2.37 4.66 -18.57
CA GLN A 147 2.75 6.07 -18.74
C GLN A 147 1.99 7.01 -17.79
N ILE A 148 0.69 6.77 -17.54
CA ILE A 148 -0.08 7.56 -16.57
C ILE A 148 0.38 7.24 -15.15
N TYR A 149 0.55 5.96 -14.83
CA TYR A 149 0.94 5.52 -13.48
C TYR A 149 2.33 6.05 -13.10
N PHE A 150 3.32 5.95 -13.99
CA PHE A 150 4.68 6.43 -13.74
C PHE A 150 4.74 7.96 -13.58
N ASN A 151 3.85 8.73 -14.22
CA ASN A 151 3.82 10.19 -14.07
C ASN A 151 3.06 10.68 -12.82
N PHE A 152 2.16 9.85 -12.26
CA PHE A 152 1.28 10.28 -11.17
C PHE A 152 1.68 9.70 -9.81
N VAL A 153 2.39 8.57 -9.79
CA VAL A 153 2.73 7.82 -8.58
C VAL A 153 4.24 7.79 -8.29
N THR A 154 5.12 7.92 -9.29
CA THR A 154 6.58 8.07 -9.12
C THR A 154 6.99 9.53 -9.23
#